data_AF-A0A0R1U4L2-F1
#
_entry.id   AF-A0A0R1U4L2-F1
#
_cell.length_a   1.000
_cell.length_b   1.000
_cell.length_c   1.000
_cell.angle_alpha   90.00
_cell.angle_beta   90.00
_cell.angle_gamma   90.00
#
_symmetry.space_group_name_H-M   'P 1'
#
loop_
_entity.id
_entity.type
_entity.pdbx_description
1 polymer ?
#
loop_
_entity_poly.entity_id
_entity_poly.type
_entity_poly.pdbx_seq_one_letter_code
_entity_poly.pdbx_strand_id
1 'polypeptide(L)'
;MINDPQFLALTSRAQRVVGLILWRGNPDREINVDQDTFYARLKLFPGQTGATMTERALADLINELRGSVLPNFMIRVGDNDLGEQEQILTITY
;
A
#
# COMPACT_ATOMS: atom_id res chain seq x y z
N MET A 1 1.76 -19.24 -1.49
CA MET A 1 2.03 -17.86 -1.05
C MET A 1 2.00 -17.68 0.47
N ILE A 2 1.00 -18.17 1.22
CA ILE A 2 0.97 -17.97 2.70
C ILE A 2 2.12 -18.68 3.43
N ASN A 3 2.59 -19.82 2.92
CA ASN A 3 3.76 -20.54 3.46
C ASN A 3 5.08 -20.21 2.71
N ASP A 4 5.11 -19.14 1.93
CA ASP A 4 6.32 -18.73 1.22
C ASP A 4 7.30 -18.08 2.22
N PRO A 5 8.56 -18.55 2.34
CA PRO A 5 9.54 -17.96 3.24
C PRO A 5 9.77 -16.47 2.99
N GLN A 6 9.65 -16.02 1.74
CA GLN A 6 9.81 -14.60 1.39
C GLN A 6 8.64 -13.77 1.92
N PHE A 7 7.41 -14.31 1.89
CA PHE A 7 6.23 -13.66 2.46
C PHE A 7 6.29 -13.60 4.00
N LEU A 8 6.77 -14.67 4.65
CA LEU A 8 6.91 -14.71 6.10
C LEU A 8 8.00 -13.76 6.63
N ALA A 9 9.00 -13.44 5.80
CA ALA A 9 10.05 -12.48 6.11
C ALA A 9 9.59 -11.01 5.99
N LEU A 10 8.43 -10.75 5.38
CA LEU A 10 7.87 -9.41 5.24
C LEU A 10 7.40 -8.85 6.59
N THR A 11 7.46 -7.53 6.72
CA THR A 11 6.82 -6.78 7.80
C THR A 11 5.32 -7.00 7.79
N SER A 12 4.68 -6.84 8.95
CA SER A 12 3.22 -6.99 9.05
C SER A 12 2.44 -6.03 8.15
N ARG A 13 3.02 -4.88 7.76
CA ARG A 13 2.41 -3.95 6.80
C ARG A 13 2.50 -4.50 5.38
N ALA A 14 3.67 -4.95 4.95
CA ALA A 14 3.86 -5.58 3.64
C ALA A 14 2.99 -6.84 3.48
N GLN A 15 2.88 -7.68 4.52
CA GLN A 15 1.98 -8.84 4.51
C GLN A 15 0.50 -8.45 4.31
N ARG A 16 0.05 -7.35 4.92
CA ARG A 16 -1.33 -6.83 4.73
C ARG A 16 -1.58 -6.38 3.30
N VAL A 17 -0.61 -5.74 2.65
CA VAL A 17 -0.72 -5.33 1.25
C VAL A 17 -0.78 -6.53 0.32
N VAL A 18 0.10 -7.51 0.51
CA VAL A 18 0.05 -8.75 -0.28
C VAL A 18 -1.29 -9.46 -0.06
N GLY A 19 -1.79 -9.52 1.18
CA GLY A 19 -3.12 -10.05 1.47
C GLY A 19 -4.25 -9.30 0.74
N LEU A 20 -4.18 -7.97 0.68
CA LEU A 20 -5.14 -7.14 -0.08
C LEU A 20 -5.11 -7.47 -1.58
N ILE A 21 -3.92 -7.59 -2.15
CA ILE A 21 -3.70 -7.92 -3.57
C ILE A 21 -4.30 -9.29 -3.90
N LEU A 22 -3.97 -10.29 -3.08
CA LEU A 22 -4.48 -11.66 -3.26
C LEU A 22 -6.00 -11.73 -3.11
N TRP A 23 -6.55 -10.97 -2.17
CA TRP A 23 -8.00 -10.92 -1.95
C TRP A 23 -8.74 -10.26 -3.10
N ARG A 24 -8.20 -9.17 -3.67
CA ARG A 24 -8.81 -8.50 -4.83
C ARG A 24 -8.73 -9.35 -6.09
N GLY A 25 -7.61 -10.05 -6.31
CA GLY A 25 -7.42 -10.92 -7.48
C GLY A 25 -7.60 -10.18 -8.81
N ASN A 26 -7.31 -8.87 -8.88
CA ASN A 26 -7.62 -8.05 -10.04
C ASN A 26 -6.70 -8.42 -11.23
N PRO A 27 -7.23 -8.83 -12.39
CA PRO A 27 -6.43 -9.12 -13.59
C PRO A 27 -5.65 -7.90 -14.11
N ASP A 28 -6.17 -6.69 -13.88
CA ASP A 28 -5.55 -5.44 -14.36
C ASP A 28 -4.37 -5.00 -13.50
N ARG A 29 -4.10 -5.73 -12.40
CA ARG A 29 -3.01 -5.46 -11.44
C ARG A 29 -3.00 -4.04 -10.87
N GLU A 30 -4.17 -3.42 -10.85
CA GLU A 30 -4.41 -2.10 -10.31
C GLU A 30 -5.51 -2.15 -9.27
N ILE A 31 -5.32 -1.47 -8.14
CA ILE A 31 -6.33 -1.34 -7.09
C ILE A 31 -6.44 0.12 -6.71
N ASN A 32 -7.61 0.70 -6.94
CA ASN A 32 -7.98 2.00 -6.41
C ASN A 32 -8.62 1.82 -5.03
N VAL A 33 -8.12 2.58 -4.05
CA VAL A 33 -8.57 2.53 -2.65
C VAL A 33 -8.52 3.93 -2.06
N ASP A 34 -9.50 4.26 -1.23
CA ASP A 34 -9.48 5.47 -0.42
C ASP A 34 -8.24 5.53 0.50
N GLN A 35 -7.59 6.69 0.55
CA GLN A 35 -6.36 6.90 1.29
C GLN A 35 -6.53 6.65 2.78
N ASP A 36 -7.59 7.17 3.39
CA ASP A 36 -7.82 7.06 4.83
C ASP A 36 -8.06 5.61 5.23
N THR A 37 -8.86 4.89 4.43
CA THR A 37 -9.10 3.45 4.57
C THR A 37 -7.80 2.66 4.43
N PHE A 38 -6.95 2.99 3.46
CA PHE A 38 -5.69 2.31 3.24
C PHE A 38 -4.71 2.55 4.40
N TYR A 39 -4.56 3.80 4.84
CA TYR A 39 -3.72 4.17 5.97
C TYR A 39 -4.19 3.50 7.27
N ALA A 40 -5.49 3.49 7.54
CA ALA A 40 -6.05 2.79 8.70
C ALA A 40 -5.73 1.28 8.68
N ARG A 41 -5.81 0.62 7.51
CA ARG A 41 -5.43 -0.79 7.34
C ARG A 41 -3.95 -1.03 7.61
N LEU A 42 -3.08 -0.07 7.27
CA LEU A 42 -1.65 -0.10 7.54
C LEU A 42 -1.28 0.37 8.95
N LYS A 43 -2.26 0.79 9.75
CA LYS A 43 -2.07 1.43 11.07
C LYS A 43 -1.18 2.68 10.97
N LEU A 44 -1.36 3.45 9.89
CA LEU A 44 -0.79 4.77 9.71
C LEU A 44 -1.89 5.78 10.08
N PHE A 45 -1.64 6.63 11.07
CA PHE A 45 -2.62 7.62 11.54
C PHE A 45 -2.04 9.02 11.33
N PRO A 46 -2.39 9.71 10.24
CA PRO A 46 -1.80 11.01 9.88
C PRO A 46 -1.95 12.08 10.97
N GLY A 47 -3.06 12.06 11.72
CA GLY A 47 -3.29 13.00 12.83
C GLY A 47 -2.34 12.83 14.03
N GLN A 48 -1.64 11.69 14.15
CA GLN A 48 -0.65 11.42 15.20
C GLN A 48 0.79 11.32 14.66
N THR A 49 0.93 11.16 13.35
CA THR A 49 2.19 10.90 12.66
C THR A 49 2.33 11.94 11.57
N GLY A 50 3.22 12.93 11.73
CA GLY A 50 3.37 14.02 10.76
C GLY A 50 3.56 13.50 9.33
N ALA A 51 3.12 14.27 8.32
CA ALA A 51 3.06 13.85 6.92
C ALA A 51 4.33 13.14 6.41
N THR A 52 5.51 13.67 6.77
CA THR A 52 6.82 13.11 6.41
C THR A 52 7.04 11.67 6.91
N MET A 53 6.48 11.30 8.07
CA MET A 53 6.59 9.95 8.62
C MET A 53 5.70 8.96 7.86
N THR A 54 4.53 9.41 7.41
CA THR A 54 3.63 8.59 6.58
C THR A 54 4.24 8.34 5.21
N GLU A 55 4.78 9.38 4.57
CA GLU A 55 5.51 9.26 3.30
C GLU A 55 6.69 8.29 3.41
N ARG A 56 7.50 8.41 4.48
CA ARG A 56 8.61 7.49 4.73
C ARG A 56 8.14 6.05 4.91
N ALA A 57 7.07 5.83 5.69
CA ALA A 57 6.52 4.50 5.89
C ALA A 57 6.00 3.86 4.59
N LEU A 58 5.45 4.67 3.67
CA LEU A 58 5.04 4.21 2.35
C LEU A 58 6.26 3.90 1.46
N ALA A 59 7.29 4.74 1.48
CA ALA A 59 8.53 4.50 0.74
C ALA A 59 9.21 3.19 1.19
N ASP A 60 9.31 2.97 2.50
CA ASP A 60 9.89 1.75 3.08
C ASP A 60 9.08 0.51 2.65
N LEU A 61 7.75 0.61 2.68
CA LEU A 61 6.83 -0.45 2.23
C LEU A 61 6.99 -0.77 0.74
N ILE A 62 7.10 0.25 -0.10
CA ILE A 62 7.31 0.07 -1.55
C ILE A 62 8.63 -0.62 -1.82
N ASN A 63 9.72 -0.17 -1.18
CA ASN A 63 11.04 -0.75 -1.35
C ASN A 63 11.10 -2.21 -0.87
N GLU A 64 10.47 -2.51 0.26
CA GLU A 64 10.38 -3.87 0.80
C GLU A 64 9.67 -4.81 -0.17
N LEU A 65 8.50 -4.43 -0.67
CA LEU A 65 7.72 -5.27 -1.58
C LEU A 65 8.41 -5.47 -2.93
N ARG A 66 9.05 -4.41 -3.46
CA ARG A 66 9.85 -4.48 -4.70
C ARG A 66 11.06 -5.38 -4.58
N GLY A 67 11.76 -5.33 -3.44
CA GLY A 67 12.95 -6.14 -3.18
C GLY A 67 12.66 -7.61 -2.88
N SER A 68 11.38 -7.96 -2.74
CA SER A 68 10.95 -9.30 -2.33
C SER A 68 9.98 -9.90 -3.35
N VAL A 69 8.67 -9.74 -3.14
CA VAL A 69 7.64 -10.54 -3.81
C VAL A 69 6.96 -9.83 -4.99
N LEU A 70 7.03 -8.50 -5.09
CA LEU A 70 6.29 -7.70 -6.07
C LEU A 70 7.22 -6.64 -6.70
N PRO A 71 8.08 -7.02 -7.66
CA PRO A 71 9.12 -6.14 -8.21
C PRO A 71 8.58 -4.89 -8.90
N ASN A 72 7.33 -4.93 -9.38
CA ASN A 72 6.67 -3.79 -10.04
C ASN A 72 5.75 -3.00 -9.10
N PHE A 73 5.75 -3.32 -7.81
CA PHE A 73 4.86 -2.69 -6.84
C PHE A 73 5.01 -1.17 -6.81
N MET A 74 3.91 -0.43 -6.79
CA MET A 74 3.89 1.01 -6.70
C MET A 74 2.61 1.48 -6.00
N ILE A 75 2.70 2.57 -5.25
CA ILE A 75 1.55 3.31 -4.74
C ILE A 75 1.64 4.72 -5.31
N ARG A 76 0.57 5.18 -5.97
CA ARG A 76 0.41 6.55 -6.43
C ARG A 76 -0.72 7.19 -5.65
N VAL A 77 -0.48 8.40 -5.15
CA VAL A 77 -1.54 9.26 -4.63
C VAL A 77 -2.12 9.98 -5.84
N GLY A 78 -3.44 9.89 -6.06
CA GLY A 78 -4.09 10.61 -7.15
C GLY A 78 -3.96 12.13 -6.96
N ASP A 79 -3.73 12.85 -8.05
CA ASP A 79 -3.90 14.30 -8.08
C ASP A 79 -5.40 14.58 -8.02
N ASN A 80 -5.89 14.97 -6.85
CA ASN A 80 -7.28 15.44 -6.70
C ASN A 80 -7.39 16.84 -7.33
N ASP A 81 -7.50 16.91 -8.65
CA ASP A 81 -7.59 18.17 -9.39
C ASP A 81 -8.94 18.90 -9.20
N LEU A 82 -9.93 18.32 -8.52
CA LEU A 82 -11.26 18.93 -8.41
C LEU A 82 -11.96 18.57 -7.10
N GLY A 83 -11.74 19.35 -6.04
CA GLY A 83 -12.74 19.59 -4.99
C GLY A 83 -13.31 18.41 -4.19
N GLU A 84 -12.84 17.18 -4.38
CA GLU A 84 -13.32 16.00 -3.67
C GLU A 84 -12.52 15.76 -2.39
N GLN A 85 -13.24 15.60 -1.28
CA GLN A 85 -12.71 15.42 0.07
C GLN A 85 -12.00 14.07 0.28
N GLU A 86 -12.13 13.12 -0.64
CA GLU A 86 -11.48 11.80 -0.57
C GLU A 86 -10.29 11.73 -1.53
N GLN A 87 -9.10 11.49 -0.99
CA GLN A 87 -7.91 11.19 -1.78
C GLN A 87 -7.91 9.70 -2.14
N ILE A 88 -7.80 9.40 -3.43
CA ILE A 88 -7.70 8.01 -3.90
C ILE A 88 -6.24 7.63 -4.09
N LEU A 89 -5.87 6.44 -3.59
CA LEU A 89 -4.61 5.79 -3.86
C LEU A 89 -4.77 4.73 -4.94
N THR A 90 -3.86 4.71 -5.89
CA THR A 90 -3.74 3.66 -6.91
C THR A 90 -2.55 2.78 -6.58
N ILE A 91 -2.80 1.48 -6.36
CA ILE A 91 -1.79 0.45 -6.11
C ILE A 91 -1.61 -0.36 -7.39
N THR A 92 -0.38 -0.43 -7.89
CA THR A 92 0.00 -1.29 -9.02
C THR A 92 0.96 -2.38 -8.55
N TYR A 93 0.88 -3.62 -9.05
CA TYR A 93 1.71 -4.74 -8.56
C TYR A 93 2.15 -5.77 -9.61
#